data_AF-A0A6C1QWI5-F1
#
_entry.id   AF-A0A6C1QWI5-F1
#
_cell.length_a   1.000
_cell.length_b   1.000
_cell.length_c   1.000
_cell.angle_alpha   90.00
_cell.angle_beta   90.00
_cell.angle_gamma   90.00
#
_symmetry.space_group_name_H-M   'P 1'
#
loop_
_entity.id
_entity.type
_entity.pdbx_description
1 polymer ?
#
loop_
_entity_poly.entity_id
_entity_poly.type
_entity_poly.pdbx_seq_one_letter_code
_entity_poly.pdbx_strand_id
1 'polypeptide(L)'
;MENERTHDGSHDVNTGVNMRDDAVKSQRIREQALSKEVQPFVLQQFRERVDPADAATAVADRFPIDQHKAYRWTAIIYDELERSRRLIARIFATVMWLGALLIVIPVVGAITGRVTETAPIAVIQMAIGVVLLVGGIVGGLNAHRFTASR
;
A
#
# COMPACT_ATOMS: atom_id res chain seq x y z
N MET A 1 -34.95 -57.68 31.27
CA MET A 1 -35.69 -56.40 31.23
C MET A 1 -34.65 -55.31 31.25
N GLU A 2 -34.77 -54.40 30.28
CA GLU A 2 -33.77 -53.54 29.66
C GLU A 2 -32.74 -52.82 30.53
N ASN A 3 -31.54 -52.76 29.94
CA ASN A 3 -30.53 -51.71 30.07
C ASN A 3 -31.11 -50.36 29.62
N GLU A 4 -31.07 -49.34 30.47
CA GLU A 4 -31.13 -47.95 30.02
C GLU A 4 -30.30 -47.06 30.97
N ARG A 5 -29.02 -46.95 30.64
CA ARG A 5 -28.12 -45.89 31.15
C ARG A 5 -27.26 -45.43 29.99
N THR A 6 -27.77 -44.52 29.18
CA THR A 6 -26.92 -43.76 28.26
C THR A 6 -27.49 -42.37 28.04
N HIS A 7 -26.59 -41.41 28.17
CA HIS A 7 -26.63 -40.09 27.56
C HIS A 7 -27.67 -39.09 28.06
N ASP A 8 -27.26 -38.34 29.08
CA ASP A 8 -27.51 -36.90 29.08
C ASP A 8 -26.26 -36.18 29.61
N GLY A 9 -25.72 -35.22 28.85
CA GLY A 9 -24.41 -34.60 29.15
C GLY A 9 -23.60 -34.16 27.92
N SER A 10 -24.13 -34.34 26.70
CA SER A 10 -23.48 -33.91 25.45
C SER A 10 -23.96 -32.52 24.97
N HIS A 11 -25.07 -32.01 25.51
CA HIS A 11 -25.67 -30.75 25.02
C HIS A 11 -25.12 -29.47 25.65
N ASP A 12 -24.54 -29.51 26.85
CA ASP A 12 -24.04 -28.29 27.52
C ASP A 12 -22.63 -27.89 27.04
N VAL A 13 -21.80 -28.86 26.66
CA VAL A 13 -20.44 -28.61 26.18
C VAL A 13 -20.46 -27.98 24.78
N ASN A 14 -21.42 -28.35 23.93
CA ASN A 14 -21.53 -27.86 22.56
C ASN A 14 -22.02 -26.40 22.48
N THR A 15 -22.85 -25.97 23.43
CA THR A 15 -23.34 -24.58 23.50
C THR A 15 -22.27 -23.61 23.99
N GLY A 16 -21.41 -24.02 24.94
CA GLY A 16 -20.31 -23.20 25.43
C GLY A 16 -19.16 -23.00 24.43
N VAL A 17 -18.93 -23.97 23.54
CA VAL A 17 -17.94 -23.87 22.45
C VAL A 17 -18.48 -22.96 21.32
N ASN A 18 -19.72 -23.15 20.89
CA ASN A 18 -20.34 -22.28 19.87
C ASN A 18 -20.46 -20.82 20.35
N MET A 19 -20.82 -20.55 21.61
CA MET A 19 -20.87 -19.17 22.12
C MET A 19 -19.50 -18.48 22.16
N ARG A 20 -18.41 -19.21 22.44
CA ARG A 20 -17.06 -18.65 22.40
C ARG A 20 -16.61 -18.35 20.97
N ASP A 21 -16.89 -19.25 20.04
CA ASP A 21 -16.52 -19.08 18.64
C ASP A 21 -17.33 -17.95 17.98
N ASP A 22 -18.61 -17.81 18.32
CA ASP A 22 -19.46 -16.71 17.86
C ASP A 22 -19.04 -15.36 18.44
N ALA A 23 -18.63 -15.31 19.71
CA ALA A 23 -18.09 -14.11 20.34
C ALA A 23 -16.75 -13.69 19.69
N VAL A 24 -15.84 -14.64 19.45
CA VAL A 24 -14.56 -14.40 18.79
C VAL A 24 -14.77 -13.94 17.34
N LYS A 25 -15.69 -14.57 16.62
CA LYS A 25 -16.03 -14.19 15.23
C LYS A 25 -16.64 -12.79 15.18
N SER A 26 -17.58 -12.49 16.07
CA SER A 26 -18.21 -11.17 16.18
C SER A 26 -17.19 -10.08 16.54
N GLN A 27 -16.25 -10.39 17.44
CA GLN A 27 -15.16 -9.49 17.80
C GLN A 27 -14.23 -9.22 16.61
N ARG A 28 -13.84 -10.26 15.85
CA ARG A 28 -13.04 -10.08 14.62
C ARG A 28 -13.77 -9.24 13.58
N ILE A 29 -15.08 -9.43 13.40
CA ILE A 29 -15.87 -8.64 12.44
C ILE A 29 -15.89 -7.16 12.86
N ARG A 30 -16.09 -6.88 14.16
CA ARG A 30 -16.04 -5.51 14.70
C ARG A 30 -14.65 -4.89 14.55
N GLU A 31 -13.59 -5.64 14.84
CA GLU A 31 -12.22 -5.16 14.66
C GLU A 31 -11.89 -4.91 13.19
N GLN A 32 -12.35 -5.75 12.27
CA GLN A 32 -12.18 -5.54 10.84
C GLN A 32 -12.95 -4.31 10.35
N ALA A 33 -14.20 -4.12 10.79
CA ALA A 33 -14.97 -2.92 10.47
C ALA A 33 -14.28 -1.65 10.98
N LEU A 34 -13.82 -1.68 12.23
CA LEU A 34 -13.09 -0.58 12.85
C LEU A 34 -11.77 -0.28 12.12
N SER A 35 -11.02 -1.32 11.73
CA SER A 35 -9.77 -1.14 10.98
C SER A 35 -10.00 -0.46 9.62
N LYS A 36 -11.11 -0.77 8.93
CA LYS A 36 -11.48 -0.15 7.65
C LYS A 36 -11.87 1.31 7.79
N GLU A 37 -12.42 1.70 8.95
CA GLU A 37 -12.76 3.09 9.25
C GLU A 37 -11.57 3.91 9.75
N VAL A 38 -10.67 3.28 10.52
CA VAL A 38 -9.47 3.93 11.06
C VAL A 38 -8.42 4.18 9.98
N GLN A 39 -8.23 3.25 9.04
CA GLN A 39 -7.27 3.37 7.95
C GLN A 39 -7.37 4.69 7.14
N PRO A 40 -8.53 5.09 6.59
CA PRO A 40 -8.64 6.31 5.81
C PRO A 40 -8.37 7.57 6.66
N PHE A 41 -8.73 7.55 7.95
CA PHE A 41 -8.44 8.65 8.87
C PHE A 41 -6.94 8.79 9.15
N VAL A 42 -6.25 7.68 9.43
CA VAL A 42 -4.79 7.66 9.60
C VAL A 42 -4.08 8.13 8.32
N LEU A 43 -4.53 7.66 7.15
CA LEU A 43 -3.99 8.08 5.87
C LEU A 43 -4.19 9.58 5.62
N GLN A 44 -5.31 10.15 6.07
CA GLN A 44 -5.56 11.58 6.01
C GLN A 44 -4.59 12.36 6.91
N GLN A 45 -4.37 11.93 8.15
CA GLN A 45 -3.39 12.56 9.06
C GLN A 45 -1.98 12.58 8.45
N PHE A 46 -1.55 11.48 7.84
CA PHE A 46 -0.26 11.43 7.15
C PHE A 46 -0.20 12.27 5.87
N ARG A 47 -1.32 12.45 5.17
CA ARG A 47 -1.42 13.40 4.05
C ARG A 47 -1.25 14.84 4.53
N GLU A 48 -1.78 15.16 5.71
CA GLU A 48 -1.69 16.48 6.36
C GLU A 48 -0.33 16.71 7.07
N ARG A 49 0.60 15.76 6.99
CA ARG A 49 1.96 15.80 7.59
C ARG A 49 1.96 15.87 9.11
N VAL A 50 0.95 15.30 9.74
CA VAL A 50 0.91 15.15 11.19
C VAL A 50 1.94 14.10 11.62
N ASP A 51 2.63 14.35 12.73
CA ASP A 51 3.59 13.40 13.31
C ASP A 51 2.86 12.08 13.63
N PRO A 52 3.48 10.89 13.40
CA PRO A 52 2.86 9.61 13.72
C PRO A 52 2.39 9.47 15.18
N ALA A 53 3.06 10.11 16.15
CA ALA A 53 2.62 10.11 17.55
C ALA A 53 1.34 10.95 17.77
N ASP A 54 1.25 12.10 17.09
CA ASP A 54 0.07 12.97 17.14
C ASP A 54 -1.11 12.34 16.39
N ALA A 55 -0.84 11.69 15.25
CA ALA A 55 -1.83 10.92 14.51
C ALA A 55 -2.38 9.75 15.32
N ALA A 56 -1.53 9.06 16.10
CA ALA A 56 -1.95 7.98 17.01
C ALA A 56 -2.87 8.50 18.11
N THR A 57 -2.55 9.67 18.66
CA THR A 57 -3.36 10.34 19.69
C THR A 57 -4.71 10.76 19.11
N ALA A 58 -4.73 11.39 17.93
CA ALA A 58 -5.96 11.75 17.23
C ALA A 58 -6.85 10.53 16.90
N VAL A 59 -6.26 9.37 16.59
CA VAL A 59 -6.99 8.11 16.38
C VAL A 59 -7.59 7.59 17.69
N ALA A 60 -6.84 7.61 18.78
CA ALA A 60 -7.32 7.19 20.10
C ALA A 60 -8.43 8.12 20.64
N ASP A 61 -8.39 9.40 20.30
CA ASP A 61 -9.43 10.38 20.67
C ASP A 61 -10.69 10.22 19.81
N ARG A 62 -10.51 9.91 18.52
CA ARG A 62 -11.62 9.79 17.54
C ARG A 62 -12.34 8.45 17.64
N PHE A 63 -11.63 7.38 17.95
CA PHE A 63 -12.16 6.01 18.01
C PHE A 63 -11.97 5.47 19.43
N PRO A 64 -12.95 4.77 20.01
CA PRO A 64 -12.87 4.21 21.37
C PRO A 64 -11.91 3.00 21.41
N ILE A 65 -10.62 3.26 21.23
CA ILE A 65 -9.53 2.30 21.08
C ILE A 65 -8.44 2.67 22.07
N ASP A 66 -7.82 1.65 22.67
CA ASP A 66 -6.65 1.82 23.53
C ASP A 66 -5.52 2.56 22.80
N GLN A 67 -4.88 3.51 23.48
CA GLN A 67 -3.81 4.35 22.93
C GLN A 67 -2.61 3.52 22.43
N HIS A 68 -2.29 2.41 23.11
CA HIS A 68 -1.24 1.48 22.67
C HIS A 68 -1.62 0.79 21.35
N LYS A 69 -2.90 0.41 21.20
CA LYS A 69 -3.41 -0.21 19.97
C LYS A 69 -3.48 0.80 18.83
N ALA A 70 -3.87 2.05 19.10
CA ALA A 70 -3.85 3.15 18.15
C ALA A 70 -2.43 3.39 17.63
N TYR A 71 -1.43 3.52 18.52
CA TYR A 71 -0.02 3.72 18.16
C TYR A 71 0.53 2.58 17.30
N ARG A 72 0.24 1.33 17.67
CA ARG A 72 0.68 0.16 16.88
C ARG A 72 0.08 0.18 15.47
N TRP A 73 -1.19 0.55 15.34
CA TRP A 73 -1.86 0.63 14.04
C TRP A 73 -1.31 1.77 13.18
N THR A 74 -1.06 2.94 13.76
CA THR A 74 -0.44 4.07 13.04
C THR A 74 0.97 3.73 12.59
N ALA A 75 1.78 3.08 13.45
CA ALA A 75 3.13 2.67 13.11
C ALA A 75 3.19 1.65 11.97
N ILE A 76 2.29 0.66 11.96
CA ILE A 76 2.19 -0.34 10.88
C ILE A 76 1.84 0.36 9.56
N ILE A 77 0.83 1.24 9.57
CA ILE A 77 0.40 1.97 8.37
C ILE A 77 1.53 2.89 7.88
N TYR A 78 2.25 3.54 8.79
CA TYR A 78 3.39 4.39 8.45
C TYR A 78 4.51 3.59 7.76
N ASP A 79 4.93 2.46 8.32
CA ASP A 79 6.00 1.63 7.73
C ASP A 79 5.59 1.06 6.36
N GLU A 80 4.32 0.71 6.18
CA GLU A 80 3.79 0.23 4.91
C GLU A 80 3.75 1.34 3.84
N LEU A 81 3.42 2.58 4.24
CA LEU A 81 3.54 3.75 3.38
C LEU A 81 5.01 4.02 3.02
N GLU A 82 5.93 3.97 3.98
CA GLU A 82 7.37 4.18 3.76
C GLU A 82 7.94 3.16 2.76
N ARG A 83 7.55 1.88 2.87
CA ARG A 83 7.93 0.83 1.91
C ARG A 83 7.34 1.08 0.53
N SER A 84 6.06 1.40 0.45
CA SER A 84 5.37 1.71 -0.81
C SER A 84 6.00 2.91 -1.51
N ARG A 85 6.38 3.94 -0.76
CA ARG A 85 7.09 5.13 -1.23
C ARG A 85 8.43 4.78 -1.90
N ARG A 86 9.24 3.93 -1.27
CA ARG A 86 10.53 3.48 -1.86
C ARG A 86 10.32 2.69 -3.14
N LEU A 87 9.30 1.83 -3.19
CA LEU A 87 8.96 1.08 -4.40
C LEU A 87 8.54 2.02 -5.54
N ILE A 88 7.66 2.98 -5.26
CA ILE A 88 7.22 3.98 -6.25
C ILE A 88 8.41 4.79 -6.78
N ALA A 89 9.28 5.30 -5.89
CA ALA A 89 10.48 6.02 -6.30
C ALA A 89 11.41 5.17 -7.19
N ARG A 90 11.57 3.88 -6.87
CA ARG A 90 12.38 2.95 -7.65
C ARG A 90 11.79 2.65 -9.03
N ILE A 91 10.47 2.52 -9.12
CA ILE A 91 9.76 2.34 -10.40
C ILE A 91 9.96 3.57 -11.28
N PHE A 92 9.75 4.78 -10.75
CA PHE A 92 9.94 6.01 -11.52
C PHE A 92 11.38 6.21 -11.97
N ALA A 93 12.36 5.92 -11.11
CA ALA A 93 13.77 5.95 -11.48
C ALA A 93 14.09 4.96 -12.62
N THR A 94 13.51 3.76 -12.59
CA THR A 94 13.68 2.74 -13.63
C THR A 94 13.05 3.19 -14.96
N VAL A 95 11.83 3.75 -14.91
CA VAL A 95 11.14 4.29 -16.09
C VAL A 95 11.92 5.44 -16.72
N MET A 96 12.47 6.36 -15.91
CA MET A 96 13.34 7.43 -16.40
C MET A 96 14.60 6.88 -17.09
N TRP A 97 15.25 5.88 -16.50
CA TRP A 97 16.44 5.26 -17.09
C TRP A 97 16.15 4.58 -18.43
N LEU A 98 15.02 3.86 -18.53
CA LEU A 98 14.57 3.25 -19.79
C LEU A 98 14.27 4.32 -20.84
N GLY A 99 13.53 5.37 -20.47
CA GLY A 99 13.24 6.50 -21.36
C GLY A 99 14.52 7.16 -21.90
N ALA A 100 15.50 7.40 -21.03
CA ALA A 100 16.79 7.96 -21.41
C ALA A 100 17.56 7.06 -22.39
N LEU A 101 17.63 5.74 -22.12
CA LEU A 101 18.28 4.78 -23.01
C LEU A 101 17.67 4.76 -24.41
N LEU A 102 16.34 4.81 -24.51
CA LEU A 102 15.63 4.82 -25.79
C LEU A 102 15.90 6.09 -26.62
N ILE A 103 16.28 7.21 -25.98
CA ILE A 103 16.69 8.43 -26.68
C ILE A 103 18.19 8.38 -27.04
N VAL A 104 19.04 7.91 -26.13
CA VAL A 104 20.50 7.93 -26.33
C VAL A 104 20.94 7.00 -27.47
N ILE A 105 20.36 5.81 -27.59
CA ILE A 105 20.71 4.82 -28.64
C ILE A 105 20.58 5.40 -30.06
N PRO A 106 19.42 5.95 -30.48
CA PRO A 106 19.28 6.53 -31.82
C PRO A 106 20.12 7.80 -32.01
N VAL A 107 20.33 8.62 -30.96
CA VAL A 107 21.19 9.81 -31.02
C VAL A 107 22.65 9.42 -31.30
N VAL A 108 23.18 8.42 -30.59
CA VAL A 108 24.54 7.90 -30.83
C VAL A 108 24.63 7.27 -32.22
N GLY A 109 23.60 6.54 -32.66
CA GLY A 109 23.50 6.02 -34.02
C GLY A 109 23.56 7.11 -35.09
N ALA A 110 22.88 8.25 -34.86
CA ALA A 110 22.87 9.41 -35.74
C ALA A 110 24.23 10.07 -35.85
N ILE A 111 24.90 10.28 -34.72
CA ILE A 111 26.25 10.87 -34.67
C ILE A 111 27.27 9.97 -35.40
N THR A 112 27.12 8.65 -35.30
CA THR A 112 28.02 7.67 -35.94
C THR A 112 27.66 7.36 -37.39
N GLY A 113 26.63 8.00 -37.96
CA GLY A 113 26.25 7.87 -39.37
C GLY A 113 25.56 6.55 -39.75
N ARG A 114 25.06 5.77 -38.78
CA ARG A 114 24.45 4.44 -39.01
C ARG A 114 22.92 4.47 -39.21
N VAL A 115 22.31 5.65 -39.36
CA VAL A 115 20.84 5.82 -39.29
C VAL A 115 20.11 5.59 -40.61
N THR A 116 20.82 5.48 -41.72
CA THR A 116 20.24 5.42 -43.07
C THR A 116 19.29 4.23 -43.32
N GLU A 117 19.41 3.12 -42.59
CA GLU A 117 18.49 1.97 -42.70
C GLU A 117 17.46 1.85 -41.56
N THR A 118 17.65 2.54 -40.43
CA THR A 118 16.82 2.36 -39.21
C THR A 118 16.01 3.60 -38.83
N ALA A 119 16.03 4.65 -39.66
CA ALA A 119 15.37 5.93 -39.41
C ALA A 119 13.92 5.86 -38.89
N PRO A 120 12.98 5.08 -39.47
CA PRO A 120 11.61 5.04 -38.95
C PRO A 120 11.51 4.39 -37.57
N ILE A 121 12.34 3.38 -37.29
CA ILE A 121 12.40 2.71 -35.99
C ILE A 121 13.00 3.65 -34.94
N ALA A 122 14.07 4.36 -35.29
CA ALA A 122 14.71 5.35 -34.42
C ALA A 122 13.76 6.48 -33.99
N VAL A 123 12.90 6.95 -34.89
CA VAL A 123 11.88 7.98 -34.59
C VAL A 123 10.84 7.46 -33.60
N ILE A 124 10.31 6.24 -33.82
CA ILE A 124 9.36 5.62 -32.88
C ILE A 124 10.01 5.41 -31.51
N GLN A 125 11.26 4.94 -31.50
CA GLN A 125 12.02 4.71 -30.27
C GLN A 125 12.24 6.00 -29.47
N MET A 126 12.59 7.10 -30.15
CA MET A 126 12.69 8.42 -29.50
C MET A 126 11.35 8.90 -28.98
N ALA A 127 10.25 8.73 -29.72
CA ALA A 127 8.92 9.13 -29.27
C ALA A 127 8.51 8.38 -27.98
N ILE A 128 8.72 7.05 -27.94
CA ILE A 128 8.49 6.24 -26.74
C ILE A 128 9.41 6.70 -25.60
N GLY A 129 10.69 6.93 -25.89
CA GLY A 129 11.67 7.41 -24.92
C GLY A 129 11.24 8.72 -24.27
N VAL A 130 10.77 9.69 -25.06
CA VAL A 130 10.26 10.98 -24.58
C VAL A 130 9.01 10.79 -23.73
N VAL A 131 8.05 9.96 -24.14
CA VAL A 131 6.83 9.68 -23.36
C VAL A 131 7.18 9.06 -22.00
N LEU A 132 8.11 8.11 -21.96
CA LEU A 132 8.58 7.51 -20.70
C LEU A 132 9.34 8.50 -19.83
N LEU A 133 10.13 9.39 -20.41
CA LEU A 133 10.84 10.44 -19.68
C LEU A 133 9.89 11.46 -19.08
N VAL A 134 8.96 11.99 -19.88
CA VAL A 134 7.95 12.95 -19.42
C VAL A 134 7.03 12.29 -18.39
N GLY A 135 6.55 11.07 -18.65
CA GLY A 135 5.75 10.31 -17.69
C GLY A 135 6.51 10.00 -16.40
N GLY A 136 7.80 9.68 -16.49
CA GLY A 136 8.69 9.46 -15.36
C GLY A 136 8.90 10.72 -14.52
N ILE A 137 9.13 11.87 -15.15
CA ILE A 137 9.32 13.17 -14.49
C ILE A 137 8.00 13.65 -13.86
N VAL A 138 6.91 13.71 -14.62
CA VAL A 138 5.60 14.15 -14.12
C VAL A 138 5.09 13.23 -13.03
N GLY A 139 5.27 11.92 -13.21
CA GLY A 139 4.93 10.91 -12.21
C GLY A 139 5.81 11.00 -10.97
N GLY A 140 7.11 11.24 -11.11
CA GLY A 140 8.04 11.45 -9.99
C GLY A 140 7.79 12.75 -9.22
N LEU A 141 7.47 13.85 -9.91
CA LEU A 141 7.11 15.14 -9.30
C LEU A 141 5.77 15.06 -8.56
N ASN A 142 4.77 14.37 -9.13
CA ASN A 142 3.51 14.12 -8.42
C ASN A 142 3.67 13.09 -7.31
N ALA A 143 4.55 12.08 -7.49
CA ALA A 143 4.93 11.19 -6.42
C ALA A 143 5.47 11.99 -5.25
N HIS A 144 6.30 13.03 -5.47
CA HIS A 144 6.78 13.96 -4.44
C HIS A 144 5.69 14.66 -3.61
N ARG A 145 4.47 14.82 -4.15
CA ARG A 145 3.31 15.31 -3.37
C ARG A 145 2.73 14.24 -2.44
N PHE A 146 2.90 12.96 -2.78
CA PHE A 146 2.53 11.79 -1.97
C PHE A 146 3.69 11.24 -1.12
N THR A 147 4.93 11.47 -1.54
CA THR A 147 6.20 11.30 -0.83
C THR A 147 6.63 12.67 -0.30
N ALA A 148 5.94 13.15 0.74
CA ALA A 148 6.43 14.29 1.51
C ALA A 148 7.87 13.99 1.95
N SER A 149 8.82 14.71 1.36
CA SER A 149 10.23 14.73 1.73
C SER A 149 10.39 15.52 3.02
N ARG A 150 11.14 14.92 3.95
CA ARG A 150 11.83 15.48 5.14
C ARG A 150 11.45 16.89 5.56
#